data_AF-A0AAD8BPT2-F1
#
_entry.id   AF-A0AAD8BPT2-F1
#
_cell.length_a   1.000
_cell.length_b   1.000
_cell.length_c   1.000
_cell.angle_alpha   90.00
_cell.angle_beta   90.00
_cell.angle_gamma   90.00
#
_symmetry.space_group_name_H-M   'P 1'
#
loop_
_entity.id
_entity.type
_entity.pdbx_description
1 polymer ?
#
loop_
_entity_poly.entity_id
_entity_poly.type
_entity_poly.pdbx_seq_one_letter_code
_entity_poly.pdbx_strand_id
1 'polypeptide(L)'
;MADLSQYIIPNSTEVALLDCQKAFEGLSNEERLYAHHLAQASFKGGLIVLFQTSPESPGIFLLLQKLFRAQDPKELSELALSVSFTQEDVDGFLIYAAAFYGNMGNYKSFGDTKFIPNVDESKVEKLIKSSKAYKQDPAGIETLWSAVHKGMFSLEHKELGLGDKGISTYYSANCDEVDAKIAQEFLDAKEISPYNTRLFKNKNPGTGEIEYEVRLASVESSNADLPGYVFGETSFVPKELGRELKFTVTRGDYSPLMAQVVNELKSAEANAANDLEKRMLAEYVKSFSSGSILAHKDGSRYWIKNTGPIVETYIGFIESYRDPYGVRGEFEGFVAVVNKDMSAKFSNLVNNAERLLAHLPWPVEYEKDKFLRPDFTSLEVLAFGGSGIPAGINIPNYDDIRQNEGFKNVSLGNVLTSGYKDSKVTFLREQDKELYSKYKIQSFEVQVGLHELLGHGSGKLFIEEEPGQFNFDKDAVTHTETKEKVTSWYKSGETWDSKFSTIASTYEECRAESVGIYLCLLSDVQSIFGHTGDEADDIIYINWLNMVRAGLLALEFYSPETSSWRQ
;
A
#
# COMPACT_ATOMS: atom_id res chain seq x y z
N MET A 1 26.46 -3.36 19.34
CA MET A 1 26.41 -3.80 17.93
C MET A 1 24.96 -4.09 17.62
N ALA A 2 24.45 -3.64 16.48
CA ALA A 2 23.09 -3.95 16.08
C ALA A 2 22.96 -5.49 15.91
N ASP A 3 21.83 -6.04 16.34
CA ASP A 3 21.56 -7.46 16.15
C ASP A 3 21.32 -7.72 14.65
N LEU A 4 22.27 -8.39 14.00
CA LEU A 4 22.22 -8.64 12.56
C LEU A 4 20.99 -9.47 12.17
N SER A 5 20.41 -10.25 13.09
CA SER A 5 19.22 -11.05 12.80
C SER A 5 17.99 -10.20 12.43
N GLN A 6 17.95 -8.93 12.84
CA GLN A 6 16.87 -8.00 12.48
C GLN A 6 16.93 -7.59 11.01
N TYR A 7 18.14 -7.57 10.43
CA TYR A 7 18.44 -7.04 9.10
C TYR A 7 18.77 -8.14 8.09
N ILE A 8 18.45 -9.40 8.40
CA ILE A 8 18.50 -10.51 7.46
C ILE A 8 17.12 -11.17 7.40
N ILE A 9 16.86 -11.89 6.31
CA ILE A 9 15.69 -12.76 6.21
C ILE A 9 16.13 -14.16 6.67
N PRO A 10 15.49 -14.74 7.71
CA PRO A 10 15.87 -16.06 8.17
C PRO A 10 15.72 -17.12 7.07
N ASN A 11 16.68 -18.03 6.94
CA ASN A 11 16.60 -19.15 5.98
C ASN A 11 15.39 -20.07 6.24
N SER A 12 14.82 -20.02 7.44
CA SER A 12 13.60 -20.76 7.83
C SER A 12 12.30 -20.03 7.51
N THR A 13 12.35 -18.87 6.83
CA THR A 13 11.17 -18.13 6.41
C THR A 13 10.30 -18.99 5.52
N GLU A 14 9.02 -19.11 5.87
CA GLU A 14 8.06 -19.90 5.11
C GLU A 14 7.62 -19.16 3.86
N VAL A 15 7.41 -19.91 2.78
CA VAL A 15 6.89 -19.40 1.51
C VAL A 15 5.56 -20.08 1.25
N ALA A 16 4.50 -19.30 1.18
CA ALA A 16 3.17 -19.77 0.83
C ALA A 16 2.87 -19.47 -0.64
N LEU A 17 2.19 -20.40 -1.32
CA LEU A 17 1.67 -20.18 -2.67
C LEU A 17 0.23 -19.71 -2.56
N LEU A 18 -0.10 -18.61 -3.23
CA LEU A 18 -1.49 -18.21 -3.42
C LEU A 18 -2.18 -19.19 -4.36
N ASP A 19 -3.25 -19.83 -3.90
CA ASP A 19 -4.09 -20.68 -4.73
C ASP A 19 -5.22 -19.84 -5.35
N CYS A 20 -5.24 -19.78 -6.68
CA CYS A 20 -6.32 -19.17 -7.46
C CYS A 20 -6.78 -20.11 -8.59
N GLN A 21 -6.39 -21.39 -8.56
CA GLN A 21 -6.58 -22.30 -9.69
C GLN A 21 -8.06 -22.48 -10.03
N LYS A 22 -8.88 -22.84 -9.03
CA LYS A 22 -10.31 -23.07 -9.22
C LYS A 22 -11.05 -21.82 -9.72
N ALA A 23 -10.67 -20.65 -9.19
CA ALA A 23 -11.28 -19.38 -9.58
C ALA A 23 -10.92 -19.02 -11.03
N PHE A 24 -9.65 -19.18 -11.41
CA PHE A 24 -9.19 -18.93 -12.78
C PHE A 24 -9.77 -19.91 -13.81
N GLU A 25 -9.89 -21.19 -13.46
CA GLU A 25 -10.52 -22.20 -14.32
C GLU A 25 -11.99 -21.87 -14.63
N GLY A 26 -12.69 -21.19 -13.71
CA GLY A 26 -14.08 -20.75 -13.87
C GLY A 26 -14.27 -19.56 -14.82
N LEU A 27 -13.21 -18.86 -15.20
CA LEU A 27 -13.27 -17.72 -16.11
C LEU A 27 -13.49 -18.15 -17.57
N SER A 28 -14.29 -17.37 -18.30
CA SER A 28 -14.39 -17.40 -19.77
C SER A 28 -13.08 -16.97 -20.44
N ASN A 29 -12.95 -17.18 -21.75
CA ASN A 29 -11.73 -16.80 -22.46
C ASN A 29 -11.53 -15.27 -22.47
N GLU A 30 -12.60 -14.51 -22.63
CA GLU A 30 -12.60 -13.05 -22.58
C GLU A 30 -12.19 -12.54 -21.20
N GLU A 31 -12.74 -13.11 -20.12
CA GLU A 31 -12.35 -12.78 -18.74
C GLU A 31 -10.88 -13.14 -18.45
N ARG A 32 -10.38 -14.26 -18.97
CA ARG A 32 -8.96 -14.63 -18.85
C ARG A 32 -8.05 -13.63 -19.58
N LEU A 33 -8.44 -13.16 -20.76
CA LEU A 33 -7.68 -12.15 -21.50
C LEU A 33 -7.73 -10.78 -20.80
N TYR A 34 -8.88 -10.40 -20.26
CA TYR A 34 -9.05 -9.22 -19.42
C TYR A 34 -8.12 -9.28 -18.20
N ALA A 35 -8.22 -10.35 -17.42
CA ALA A 35 -7.39 -10.59 -16.24
C ALA A 35 -5.89 -10.67 -16.57
N HIS A 36 -5.52 -11.25 -17.70
CA HIS A 36 -4.13 -11.33 -18.16
C HIS A 36 -3.52 -9.93 -18.36
N HIS A 37 -4.17 -9.08 -19.15
CA HIS A 37 -3.65 -7.75 -19.44
C HIS A 37 -3.63 -6.86 -18.19
N LEU A 38 -4.65 -6.96 -17.32
CA LEU A 38 -4.64 -6.27 -16.03
C LEU A 38 -3.50 -6.75 -15.12
N ALA A 39 -3.23 -8.06 -15.06
CA ALA A 39 -2.13 -8.61 -14.28
C ALA A 39 -0.77 -8.14 -14.84
N GLN A 40 -0.63 -8.05 -16.16
CA GLN A 40 0.55 -7.46 -16.80
C GLN A 40 0.69 -5.97 -16.45
N ALA A 41 -0.39 -5.19 -16.47
CA ALA A 41 -0.37 -3.79 -16.07
C ALA A 41 0.08 -3.63 -14.61
N SER A 42 -0.49 -4.44 -13.71
CA SER A 42 -0.16 -4.50 -12.29
C SER A 42 1.33 -4.81 -12.06
N PHE A 43 1.86 -5.91 -12.59
CA PHE A 43 3.28 -6.26 -12.38
C PHE A 43 4.26 -5.27 -13.01
N LYS A 44 3.94 -4.72 -14.19
CA LYS A 44 4.80 -3.70 -14.83
C LYS A 44 4.80 -2.39 -14.05
N GLY A 45 3.65 -2.01 -13.50
CA GLY A 45 3.53 -0.86 -12.61
C GLY A 45 4.21 -1.11 -11.26
N GLY A 46 4.14 -2.32 -10.70
CA GLY A 46 4.83 -2.70 -9.48
C GLY A 46 6.37 -2.53 -9.54
N LEU A 47 6.97 -2.50 -10.74
CA LEU A 47 8.40 -2.14 -10.90
C LEU A 47 8.70 -0.69 -10.51
N ILE A 48 7.70 0.19 -10.46
CA ILE A 48 7.84 1.58 -9.97
C ILE A 48 8.24 1.57 -8.49
N VAL A 49 7.75 0.60 -7.71
CA VAL A 49 8.04 0.45 -6.27
C VAL A 49 9.52 0.32 -5.98
N LEU A 50 10.30 -0.28 -6.89
CA LEU A 50 11.77 -0.32 -6.79
C LEU A 50 12.36 1.09 -6.66
N PHE A 51 11.81 2.06 -7.41
CA PHE A 51 12.24 3.45 -7.38
C PHE A 51 11.61 4.24 -6.21
N GLN A 52 10.54 3.74 -5.59
CA GLN A 52 9.91 4.31 -4.40
C GLN A 52 10.50 3.76 -3.09
N THR A 53 11.28 2.68 -3.15
CA THR A 53 11.89 2.04 -1.98
C THR A 53 13.29 2.58 -1.66
N SER A 54 14.27 2.36 -2.56
CA SER A 54 15.67 2.78 -2.31
C SER A 54 16.44 3.05 -3.59
N PRO A 55 17.50 3.88 -3.56
CA PRO A 55 18.29 4.20 -4.76
C PRO A 55 18.90 2.97 -5.43
N GLU A 56 19.28 1.95 -4.65
CA GLU A 56 19.93 0.74 -5.14
C GLU A 56 18.94 -0.33 -5.65
N SER A 57 17.67 -0.30 -5.23
CA SER A 57 16.69 -1.35 -5.55
C SER A 57 16.54 -1.63 -7.04
N PRO A 58 16.42 -0.64 -7.95
CA PRO A 58 16.34 -0.91 -9.38
C PRO A 58 17.57 -1.66 -9.93
N GLY A 59 18.77 -1.31 -9.45
CA GLY A 59 20.00 -1.97 -9.87
C GLY A 59 20.11 -3.40 -9.33
N ILE A 60 19.69 -3.63 -8.08
CA ILE A 60 19.63 -4.96 -7.45
C ILE A 60 18.67 -5.85 -8.24
N PHE A 61 17.48 -5.34 -8.58
CA PHE A 61 16.50 -6.06 -9.39
C PHE A 61 17.11 -6.51 -10.73
N LEU A 62 17.77 -5.58 -11.45
CA LEU A 62 18.40 -5.89 -12.73
C LEU A 62 19.52 -6.93 -12.61
N LEU A 63 20.34 -6.85 -11.56
CA LEU A 63 21.39 -7.82 -11.27
C LEU A 63 20.80 -9.22 -11.04
N LEU A 64 19.82 -9.34 -10.14
CA LEU A 64 19.16 -10.61 -9.84
C LEU A 64 18.45 -11.16 -11.08
N GLN A 65 17.74 -10.34 -11.84
CA GLN A 65 17.09 -10.75 -13.09
C GLN A 65 18.10 -11.26 -14.12
N LYS A 66 19.25 -10.60 -14.30
CA LYS A 66 20.30 -11.09 -15.21
C LYS A 66 20.85 -12.43 -14.76
N LEU A 67 21.09 -12.63 -13.45
CA LEU A 67 21.57 -13.89 -12.89
C LEU A 67 20.54 -15.01 -13.13
N PHE A 68 19.31 -14.85 -12.65
CA PHE A 68 18.28 -15.90 -12.68
C PHE A 68 17.72 -16.19 -14.08
N ARG A 69 17.83 -15.25 -15.03
CA ARG A 69 17.51 -15.52 -16.45
C ARG A 69 18.62 -16.29 -17.16
N ALA A 70 19.88 -16.12 -16.75
CA ALA A 70 21.00 -16.83 -17.36
C ALA A 70 21.14 -18.26 -16.82
N GLN A 71 20.83 -18.44 -15.53
CA GLN A 71 20.85 -19.70 -14.79
C GLN A 71 19.65 -19.76 -13.85
N ASP A 72 18.87 -20.84 -13.88
CA ASP A 72 17.75 -21.00 -12.95
C ASP A 72 18.23 -21.16 -11.48
N PRO A 73 17.34 -21.12 -10.47
CA PRO A 73 17.75 -21.23 -9.07
C PRO A 73 18.56 -22.48 -8.75
N LYS A 74 18.30 -23.60 -9.43
CA LYS A 74 19.03 -24.85 -9.22
C LYS A 74 20.44 -24.75 -9.81
N GLU A 75 20.56 -24.32 -11.05
CA GLU A 75 21.85 -24.13 -11.74
C GLU A 75 22.74 -23.11 -11.02
N LEU A 76 22.14 -22.02 -10.51
CA LEU A 76 22.87 -21.00 -9.77
C LEU A 76 23.33 -21.51 -8.39
N SER A 77 22.52 -22.34 -7.73
CA SER A 77 22.87 -23.00 -6.46
C SER A 77 24.04 -23.96 -6.62
N GLU A 78 24.01 -24.80 -7.67
CA GLU A 78 25.11 -25.72 -7.99
C GLU A 78 26.42 -24.95 -8.26
N LEU A 79 26.34 -23.84 -9.00
CA LEU A 79 27.48 -22.95 -9.21
C LEU A 79 27.97 -22.35 -7.88
N ALA A 80 27.08 -21.83 -7.05
CA ALA A 80 27.41 -21.22 -5.76
C ALA A 80 28.21 -22.18 -4.86
N LEU A 81 27.74 -23.42 -4.73
CA LEU A 81 28.44 -24.48 -3.97
C LEU A 81 29.84 -24.77 -4.52
N SER A 82 30.03 -24.65 -5.84
CA SER A 82 31.35 -24.83 -6.48
C SER A 82 32.30 -23.66 -6.24
N VAL A 83 31.80 -22.49 -5.83
CA VAL A 83 32.58 -21.24 -5.64
C VAL A 83 32.61 -20.74 -4.19
N SER A 84 32.66 -21.67 -3.24
CA SER A 84 32.85 -21.46 -1.78
C SER A 84 31.58 -21.16 -0.95
N PHE A 85 30.38 -21.30 -1.51
CA PHE A 85 29.17 -21.28 -0.69
C PHE A 85 29.00 -22.61 0.05
N THR A 86 28.53 -22.55 1.28
CA THR A 86 27.88 -23.67 1.97
C THR A 86 26.41 -23.76 1.52
N GLN A 87 25.70 -24.81 1.92
CA GLN A 87 24.25 -24.87 1.71
C GLN A 87 23.51 -23.72 2.42
N GLU A 88 23.97 -23.33 3.60
CA GLU A 88 23.39 -22.21 4.35
C GLU A 88 23.58 -20.86 3.63
N ASP A 89 24.74 -20.66 2.98
CA ASP A 89 24.95 -19.46 2.15
C ASP A 89 24.02 -19.47 0.92
N VAL A 90 23.79 -20.65 0.31
CA VAL A 90 22.86 -20.78 -0.83
C VAL A 90 21.45 -20.40 -0.40
N ASP A 91 20.98 -20.99 0.70
CA ASP A 91 19.66 -20.72 1.25
C ASP A 91 19.52 -19.23 1.62
N GLY A 92 20.56 -18.64 2.22
CA GLY A 92 20.62 -17.22 2.58
C GLY A 92 20.57 -16.27 1.38
N PHE A 93 21.21 -16.63 0.26
CA PHE A 93 21.13 -15.82 -0.97
C PHE A 93 19.79 -15.98 -1.68
N LEU A 94 19.26 -17.20 -1.76
CA LEU A 94 17.97 -17.45 -2.41
C LEU A 94 16.83 -16.80 -1.63
N ILE A 95 16.84 -16.87 -0.29
CA ILE A 95 15.79 -16.23 0.52
C ILE A 95 15.88 -14.71 0.46
N TYR A 96 17.10 -14.13 0.38
CA TYR A 96 17.28 -12.71 0.12
C TYR A 96 16.67 -12.31 -1.22
N ALA A 97 16.95 -13.06 -2.30
CA ALA A 97 16.38 -12.77 -3.62
C ALA A 97 14.85 -12.90 -3.64
N ALA A 98 14.31 -13.93 -2.99
CA ALA A 98 12.87 -14.14 -2.87
C ALA A 98 12.20 -13.00 -2.09
N ALA A 99 12.75 -12.61 -0.95
CA ALA A 99 12.26 -11.48 -0.16
C ALA A 99 12.39 -10.16 -0.92
N PHE A 100 13.50 -9.94 -1.63
CA PHE A 100 13.68 -8.76 -2.48
C PHE A 100 12.57 -8.65 -3.54
N TYR A 101 12.24 -9.75 -4.22
CA TYR A 101 11.12 -9.77 -5.17
C TYR A 101 9.76 -9.62 -4.48
N GLY A 102 9.57 -10.21 -3.30
CA GLY A 102 8.31 -10.07 -2.54
C GLY A 102 8.04 -8.65 -2.05
N ASN A 103 9.10 -7.88 -1.75
CA ASN A 103 8.99 -6.50 -1.24
C ASN A 103 9.18 -5.43 -2.32
N MET A 104 9.49 -5.81 -3.57
CA MET A 104 9.91 -4.89 -4.64
C MET A 104 11.03 -3.92 -4.19
N GLY A 105 11.97 -4.43 -3.39
CA GLY A 105 13.06 -3.63 -2.84
C GLY A 105 13.78 -4.31 -1.67
N ASN A 106 14.83 -3.68 -1.15
CA ASN A 106 15.66 -4.21 -0.05
C ASN A 106 15.27 -3.68 1.34
N TYR A 107 14.03 -3.22 1.50
CA TYR A 107 13.41 -2.86 2.77
C TYR A 107 12.10 -3.63 2.91
N LYS A 108 11.83 -4.19 4.09
CA LYS A 108 10.60 -4.93 4.35
C LYS A 108 9.41 -3.98 4.20
N SER A 109 8.38 -4.35 3.45
CA SER A 109 7.14 -3.59 3.33
C SER A 109 6.35 -3.55 4.64
N PHE A 110 6.50 -4.59 5.47
CA PHE A 110 6.00 -4.62 6.84
C PHE A 110 7.14 -4.26 7.81
N GLY A 111 7.10 -3.03 8.35
CA GLY A 111 8.07 -2.53 9.32
C GLY A 111 9.26 -1.75 8.75
N ASP A 112 9.30 -1.47 7.45
CA ASP A 112 10.21 -0.53 6.76
C ASP A 112 11.70 -0.62 7.14
N THR A 113 12.13 -1.84 7.47
CA THR A 113 13.49 -2.13 7.92
C THR A 113 14.30 -2.74 6.78
N LYS A 114 15.53 -2.28 6.61
CA LYS A 114 16.46 -2.82 5.62
C LYS A 114 16.73 -4.31 5.87
N PHE A 115 16.87 -5.08 4.80
CA PHE A 115 17.44 -6.41 4.89
C PHE A 115 18.57 -6.61 3.87
N ILE A 116 19.61 -7.33 4.29
CA ILE A 116 20.81 -7.62 3.50
C ILE A 116 20.93 -9.14 3.28
N PRO A 117 21.71 -9.59 2.28
CA PRO A 117 21.98 -11.01 2.11
C PRO A 117 22.65 -11.59 3.35
N ASN A 118 22.16 -12.74 3.84
CA ASN A 118 22.82 -13.50 4.92
C ASN A 118 23.99 -14.32 4.37
N VAL A 119 24.87 -13.66 3.61
CA VAL A 119 26.02 -14.24 2.94
C VAL A 119 27.12 -13.17 2.89
N ASP A 120 28.37 -13.57 3.06
CA ASP A 120 29.50 -12.64 2.92
C ASP A 120 29.55 -12.01 1.51
N GLU A 121 29.73 -10.69 1.46
CA GLU A 121 29.76 -9.91 0.21
C GLU A 121 30.80 -10.47 -0.79
N SER A 122 31.97 -10.92 -0.31
CA SER A 122 33.02 -11.45 -1.17
C SER A 122 32.64 -12.80 -1.79
N LYS A 123 31.79 -13.59 -1.12
CA LYS A 123 31.23 -14.81 -1.72
C LYS A 123 30.24 -14.45 -2.82
N VAL A 124 29.31 -13.53 -2.54
CA VAL A 124 28.33 -13.07 -3.54
C VAL A 124 29.02 -12.50 -4.78
N GLU A 125 30.06 -11.69 -4.61
CA GLU A 125 30.87 -11.19 -5.72
C GLU A 125 31.49 -12.32 -6.56
N LYS A 126 32.07 -13.35 -5.91
CA LYS A 126 32.63 -14.52 -6.60
C LYS A 126 31.58 -15.31 -7.37
N LEU A 127 30.39 -15.49 -6.80
CA LEU A 127 29.25 -16.11 -7.48
C LEU A 127 28.87 -15.33 -8.74
N ILE A 128 28.70 -14.01 -8.60
CA ILE A 128 28.35 -13.12 -9.71
C ILE A 128 29.40 -13.23 -10.83
N LYS A 129 30.69 -13.10 -10.50
CA LYS A 129 31.80 -13.17 -11.48
C LYS A 129 31.96 -14.55 -12.13
N SER A 130 31.50 -15.61 -11.46
CA SER A 130 31.54 -16.98 -12.00
C SER A 130 30.31 -17.35 -12.83
N SER A 131 29.24 -16.54 -12.73
CA SER A 131 27.96 -16.79 -13.38
C SER A 131 28.03 -16.72 -14.90
N LYS A 132 27.07 -17.40 -15.54
CA LYS A 132 26.83 -17.31 -16.97
C LYS A 132 26.40 -15.91 -17.39
N ALA A 133 25.69 -15.17 -16.52
CA ALA A 133 25.33 -13.78 -16.78
C ALA A 133 26.59 -12.90 -16.94
N TYR A 134 27.58 -13.06 -16.04
CA TYR A 134 28.85 -12.36 -16.16
C TYR A 134 29.62 -12.78 -17.41
N LYS A 135 29.64 -14.06 -17.77
CA LYS A 135 30.28 -14.53 -19.02
C LYS A 135 29.64 -13.93 -20.28
N GLN A 136 28.34 -13.65 -20.25
CA GLN A 136 27.59 -13.07 -21.37
C GLN A 136 27.77 -11.55 -21.49
N ASP A 137 27.84 -10.85 -20.36
CA ASP A 137 27.92 -9.39 -20.29
C ASP A 137 28.82 -8.93 -19.12
N PRO A 138 30.16 -9.12 -19.21
CA PRO A 138 31.06 -8.80 -18.10
C PRO A 138 30.98 -7.32 -17.69
N ALA A 139 31.08 -6.41 -18.67
CA ALA A 139 31.10 -4.97 -18.43
C ALA A 139 29.77 -4.46 -17.83
N GLY A 140 28.63 -4.97 -18.31
CA GLY A 140 27.33 -4.61 -17.76
C GLY A 140 27.13 -5.11 -16.33
N ILE A 141 27.55 -6.35 -16.03
CA ILE A 141 27.47 -6.88 -14.67
C ILE A 141 28.44 -6.16 -13.72
N GLU A 142 29.65 -5.81 -14.16
CA GLU A 142 30.60 -5.02 -13.35
C GLU A 142 30.05 -3.63 -13.03
N THR A 143 29.44 -2.98 -14.02
CA THR A 143 28.79 -1.68 -13.82
C THR A 143 27.66 -1.77 -12.81
N LEU A 144 26.78 -2.78 -12.95
CA LEU A 144 25.68 -3.02 -12.02
C LEU A 144 26.19 -3.32 -10.61
N TRP A 145 27.11 -4.28 -10.47
CA TRP A 145 27.66 -4.67 -9.17
C TRP A 145 28.32 -3.48 -8.48
N SER A 146 29.16 -2.71 -9.20
CA SER A 146 29.82 -1.52 -8.66
C SER A 146 28.81 -0.46 -8.18
N ALA A 147 27.66 -0.35 -8.82
CA ALA A 147 26.61 0.59 -8.43
C ALA A 147 25.84 0.14 -7.18
N VAL A 148 25.68 -1.16 -6.95
CA VAL A 148 24.74 -1.67 -5.93
C VAL A 148 25.36 -2.39 -4.75
N HIS A 149 26.59 -2.90 -4.84
CA HIS A 149 27.16 -3.76 -3.79
C HIS A 149 27.17 -3.06 -2.41
N LYS A 150 27.62 -1.80 -2.34
CA LYS A 150 27.57 -1.03 -1.08
C LYS A 150 26.14 -0.88 -0.57
N GLY A 151 25.18 -0.57 -1.43
CA GLY A 151 23.76 -0.43 -1.05
C GLY A 151 23.14 -1.75 -0.60
N MET A 152 23.53 -2.87 -1.23
CA MET A 152 23.04 -4.22 -0.92
C MET A 152 23.48 -4.72 0.45
N PHE A 153 24.68 -4.35 0.93
CA PHE A 153 25.25 -4.87 2.19
C PHE A 153 25.38 -3.83 3.32
N SER A 154 25.27 -2.53 3.04
CA SER A 154 25.42 -1.49 4.06
C SER A 154 24.21 -1.40 4.99
N LEU A 155 24.48 -1.35 6.30
CA LEU A 155 23.51 -1.03 7.35
C LEU A 155 23.69 0.39 7.90
N GLU A 156 24.18 1.31 7.06
CA GLU A 156 24.28 2.76 7.37
C GLU A 156 22.88 3.39 7.51
N HIS A 157 22.00 3.12 6.54
CA HIS A 157 20.57 3.45 6.59
C HIS A 157 19.79 2.16 6.83
N LYS A 158 19.14 2.06 7.98
CA LYS A 158 18.47 0.84 8.44
C LYS A 158 16.96 0.86 8.27
N GLU A 159 16.40 2.05 8.10
CA GLU A 159 14.97 2.32 8.13
C GLU A 159 14.63 3.32 7.02
N LEU A 160 13.39 3.24 6.52
CA LEU A 160 12.86 4.32 5.69
C LEU A 160 12.52 5.54 6.56
N GLY A 161 12.78 6.74 6.04
CA GLY A 161 12.61 7.98 6.80
C GLY A 161 13.11 9.23 6.08
N LEU A 162 12.83 10.39 6.68
CA LEU A 162 13.31 11.70 6.23
C LEU A 162 14.51 12.16 7.05
N GLY A 163 15.40 12.93 6.42
CA GLY A 163 16.56 13.52 7.09
C GLY A 163 17.48 12.48 7.74
N ASP A 164 17.68 12.64 9.04
CA ASP A 164 18.51 11.77 9.88
C ASP A 164 17.80 10.50 10.37
N LYS A 165 16.48 10.38 10.15
CA LYS A 165 15.69 9.21 10.58
C LYS A 165 15.81 8.01 9.66
N GLY A 166 16.21 8.19 8.40
CA GLY A 166 16.28 7.08 7.45
C GLY A 166 16.57 7.51 6.01
N ILE A 167 16.19 6.66 5.06
CA ILE A 167 16.25 6.96 3.63
C ILE A 167 14.84 6.99 3.04
N SER A 168 14.61 7.85 2.06
CA SER A 168 13.40 7.81 1.25
C SER A 168 13.74 8.23 -0.17
N THR A 169 13.05 7.65 -1.14
CA THR A 169 13.15 8.08 -2.55
C THR A 169 11.89 8.76 -3.05
N TYR A 170 10.90 9.00 -2.18
CA TYR A 170 9.81 9.97 -2.39
C TYR A 170 10.33 11.41 -2.36
N TYR A 171 11.46 11.62 -1.68
CA TYR A 171 12.14 12.90 -1.53
C TYR A 171 13.60 12.79 -1.99
N SER A 172 14.22 13.89 -2.42
CA SER A 172 15.68 13.92 -2.54
C SER A 172 16.33 13.82 -1.17
N ALA A 173 17.53 13.21 -1.09
CA ALA A 173 18.21 12.87 0.15
C ALA A 173 18.54 14.07 1.08
N ASN A 174 18.41 15.29 0.60
CA ASN A 174 18.61 16.54 1.34
C ASN A 174 17.30 17.16 1.86
N CYS A 175 16.17 16.45 1.73
CA CYS A 175 14.89 16.85 2.32
C CYS A 175 14.74 16.36 3.76
N ASP A 176 14.10 17.18 4.58
CA ASP A 176 13.65 16.84 5.93
C ASP A 176 12.12 17.01 6.07
N GLU A 177 11.60 16.82 7.29
CA GLU A 177 10.16 16.99 7.59
C GLU A 177 9.66 18.43 7.36
N VAL A 178 10.52 19.44 7.53
CA VAL A 178 10.16 20.85 7.28
C VAL A 178 9.95 21.05 5.78
N ASP A 179 10.82 20.48 4.95
CA ASP A 179 10.68 20.51 3.50
C ASP A 179 9.40 19.80 3.03
N ALA A 180 9.09 18.63 3.60
CA ALA A 180 7.87 17.88 3.28
C ALA A 180 6.60 18.68 3.64
N LYS A 181 6.57 19.31 4.82
CA LYS A 181 5.47 20.18 5.26
C LYS A 181 5.31 21.41 4.38
N ILE A 182 6.41 22.08 4.02
CA ILE A 182 6.41 23.23 3.10
C ILE A 182 5.82 22.83 1.74
N ALA A 183 6.21 21.66 1.22
CA ALA A 183 5.65 21.14 -0.02
C ALA A 183 4.17 20.81 0.12
N GLN A 184 3.72 20.25 1.24
CA GLN A 184 2.30 19.96 1.46
C GLN A 184 1.45 21.23 1.50
N GLU A 185 1.91 22.29 2.17
CA GLU A 185 1.22 23.59 2.16
C GLU A 185 1.06 24.13 0.73
N PHE A 186 2.08 23.95 -0.11
CA PHE A 186 2.02 24.33 -1.52
C PHE A 186 1.01 23.47 -2.30
N LEU A 187 1.05 22.15 -2.13
CA LEU A 187 0.16 21.20 -2.80
C LEU A 187 -1.31 21.47 -2.46
N ASP A 188 -1.64 21.64 -1.18
CA ASP A 188 -2.98 21.99 -0.71
C ASP A 188 -3.45 23.33 -1.32
N ALA A 189 -2.59 24.35 -1.31
CA ALA A 189 -2.91 25.67 -1.85
C ALA A 189 -3.07 25.70 -3.38
N LYS A 190 -2.56 24.69 -4.08
CA LYS A 190 -2.70 24.52 -5.54
C LYS A 190 -3.68 23.42 -5.93
N GLU A 191 -4.34 22.80 -4.95
CA GLU A 191 -5.25 21.67 -5.15
C GLU A 191 -4.60 20.51 -5.93
N ILE A 192 -3.28 20.33 -5.76
CA ILE A 192 -2.52 19.24 -6.37
C ILE A 192 -2.47 18.09 -5.38
N SER A 193 -3.08 16.97 -5.74
CA SER A 193 -2.99 15.75 -4.93
C SER A 193 -1.55 15.23 -4.84
N PRO A 194 -1.04 14.89 -3.64
CA PRO A 194 0.30 14.35 -3.44
C PRO A 194 0.50 12.92 -3.94
N TYR A 195 -0.58 12.13 -4.12
CA TYR A 195 -0.50 10.67 -4.31
C TYR A 195 0.49 10.21 -5.38
N ASN A 196 0.53 10.85 -6.55
CA ASN A 196 1.43 10.47 -7.65
C ASN A 196 2.64 11.39 -7.81
N THR A 197 3.10 12.01 -6.72
CA THR A 197 4.18 13.01 -6.74
C THR A 197 5.43 12.57 -5.98
N ARG A 198 6.57 13.15 -6.36
CA ARG A 198 7.81 13.18 -5.57
C ARG A 198 8.32 14.60 -5.41
N LEU A 199 9.13 14.82 -4.37
CA LEU A 199 9.70 16.13 -4.04
C LEU A 199 11.22 16.12 -4.21
N PHE A 200 11.75 17.06 -4.99
CA PHE A 200 13.20 17.27 -5.08
C PHE A 200 13.57 18.67 -4.63
N LYS A 201 14.52 18.77 -3.71
CA LYS A 201 15.07 20.02 -3.21
C LYS A 201 16.36 20.35 -3.93
N ASN A 202 16.29 21.34 -4.81
CA ASN A 202 17.43 21.85 -5.56
C ASN A 202 17.98 23.11 -4.89
N LYS A 203 19.30 23.29 -5.00
CA LYS A 203 19.98 24.51 -4.54
C LYS A 203 20.61 25.19 -5.74
N ASN A 204 20.22 26.43 -6.01
CA ASN A 204 20.80 27.21 -7.09
C ASN A 204 22.32 27.40 -6.82
N PRO A 205 23.22 26.96 -7.72
CA PRO A 205 24.66 27.05 -7.48
C PRO A 205 25.19 28.48 -7.37
N GLY A 206 24.52 29.45 -8.00
CA GLY A 206 24.93 30.86 -8.03
C GLY A 206 24.38 31.68 -6.86
N THR A 207 23.11 31.52 -6.52
CA THR A 207 22.46 32.31 -5.46
C THR A 207 22.39 31.58 -4.12
N GLY A 208 22.53 30.25 -4.12
CA GLY A 208 22.32 29.41 -2.94
C GLY A 208 20.85 29.27 -2.54
N GLU A 209 19.92 29.84 -3.31
CA GLU A 209 18.49 29.77 -3.06
C GLU A 209 17.97 28.34 -3.24
N ILE A 210 16.99 27.98 -2.42
CA ILE A 210 16.33 26.69 -2.47
C ILE A 210 15.15 26.78 -3.45
N GLU A 211 15.05 25.78 -4.33
CA GLU A 211 13.94 25.58 -5.23
C GLU A 211 13.42 24.14 -5.08
N TYR A 212 12.11 23.98 -5.00
CA TYR A 212 11.47 22.68 -4.93
C TYR A 212 10.93 22.28 -6.29
N GLU A 213 11.16 21.03 -6.68
CA GLU A 213 10.47 20.40 -7.80
C GLU A 213 9.44 19.41 -7.28
N VAL A 214 8.18 19.61 -7.64
CA VAL A 214 7.12 18.61 -7.46
C VAL A 214 6.97 17.88 -8.79
N ARG A 215 7.37 16.60 -8.84
CA ARG A 215 7.36 15.81 -10.07
C ARG A 215 6.23 14.80 -10.04
N LEU A 216 5.32 14.89 -11.02
CA LEU A 216 4.22 13.95 -11.21
C LEU A 216 4.66 12.74 -12.02
N ALA A 217 4.13 11.57 -11.67
CA ALA A 217 4.28 10.36 -12.45
C ALA A 217 3.36 10.33 -13.68
N SER A 218 3.93 10.15 -14.86
CA SER A 218 3.19 10.14 -16.13
C SER A 218 4.03 9.62 -17.31
N VAL A 219 3.37 9.19 -18.38
CA VAL A 219 4.02 8.94 -19.68
C VAL A 219 4.54 10.24 -20.29
N GLU A 220 3.68 11.26 -20.36
CA GLU A 220 4.01 12.55 -20.94
C GLU A 220 5.00 13.30 -20.06
N SER A 221 5.99 13.94 -20.68
CA SER A 221 7.02 14.76 -20.00
C SER A 221 6.97 16.24 -20.41
N SER A 222 6.16 16.60 -21.41
CA SER A 222 5.96 17.99 -21.81
C SER A 222 5.07 18.72 -20.80
N ASN A 223 5.32 20.00 -20.53
CA ASN A 223 4.43 20.84 -19.73
C ASN A 223 3.23 21.34 -20.56
N ALA A 224 2.67 20.49 -21.42
CA ALA A 224 1.45 20.80 -22.15
C ALA A 224 0.27 20.93 -21.17
N ASP A 225 -0.72 21.74 -21.56
CA ASP A 225 -1.83 22.13 -20.69
C ASP A 225 -2.65 20.91 -20.24
N LEU A 226 -2.81 20.75 -18.92
CA LEU A 226 -3.60 19.71 -18.27
C LEU A 226 -4.61 20.40 -17.35
N PRO A 227 -5.92 20.27 -17.61
CA PRO A 227 -6.92 20.94 -16.80
C PRO A 227 -6.77 20.64 -15.30
N GLY A 228 -6.77 21.69 -14.47
CA GLY A 228 -6.59 21.60 -13.02
C GLY A 228 -5.14 21.59 -12.55
N TYR A 229 -4.15 21.67 -13.44
CA TYR A 229 -2.73 21.70 -13.09
C TYR A 229 -2.03 22.93 -13.66
N VAL A 230 -1.14 23.52 -12.87
CA VAL A 230 -0.26 24.61 -13.30
C VAL A 230 1.17 24.08 -13.33
N PHE A 231 1.63 23.65 -14.51
CA PHE A 231 3.01 23.22 -14.72
C PHE A 231 3.98 24.42 -14.83
N GLY A 232 5.22 24.19 -14.45
CA GLY A 232 6.29 25.19 -14.48
C GLY A 232 6.51 25.91 -13.16
N GLU A 233 7.26 27.01 -13.22
CA GLU A 233 7.69 27.76 -12.04
C GLU A 233 6.54 28.58 -11.43
N THR A 234 6.44 28.54 -10.11
CA THR A 234 5.49 29.32 -9.31
C THR A 234 6.15 29.75 -8.01
N SER A 235 6.01 31.04 -7.66
CA SER A 235 6.39 31.55 -6.35
C SER A 235 5.32 31.20 -5.31
N PHE A 236 5.75 30.77 -4.12
CA PHE A 236 4.88 30.46 -2.99
C PHE A 236 5.51 30.94 -1.69
N VAL A 237 4.68 31.40 -0.75
CA VAL A 237 5.11 31.86 0.58
C VAL A 237 4.53 30.91 1.63
N PRO A 238 5.32 29.93 2.13
CA PRO A 238 4.85 29.04 3.19
C PRO A 238 4.55 29.83 4.47
N LYS A 239 3.51 29.41 5.19
CA LYS A 239 2.98 30.13 6.36
C LYS A 239 4.03 30.31 7.45
N GLU A 240 4.81 29.27 7.70
CA GLU A 240 5.80 29.24 8.79
C GLU A 240 7.15 29.88 8.43
N LEU A 241 7.47 29.95 7.13
CA LEU A 241 8.76 30.46 6.67
C LEU A 241 8.73 31.97 6.40
N GLY A 242 7.56 32.52 6.05
CA GLY A 242 7.36 33.96 5.83
C GLY A 242 8.21 34.58 4.71
N ARG A 243 8.85 33.76 3.87
CA ARG A 243 9.65 34.18 2.71
C ARG A 243 9.23 33.42 1.46
N GLU A 244 9.41 34.05 0.31
CA GLU A 244 9.11 33.45 -0.98
C GLU A 244 10.09 32.31 -1.31
N LEU A 245 9.54 31.22 -1.81
CA LEU A 245 10.24 30.06 -2.34
C LEU A 245 9.74 29.78 -3.76
N LYS A 246 10.63 29.22 -4.58
CA LYS A 246 10.29 28.76 -5.92
C LYS A 246 9.88 27.30 -5.88
N PHE A 247 8.75 27.02 -6.51
CA PHE A 247 8.27 25.68 -6.79
C PHE A 247 8.18 25.50 -8.30
N THR A 248 8.59 24.33 -8.78
CA THR A 248 8.46 23.95 -10.18
C THR A 248 7.67 22.66 -10.23
N VAL A 249 6.47 22.70 -10.83
CA VAL A 249 5.66 21.51 -11.05
C VAL A 249 6.04 20.90 -12.40
N THR A 250 6.52 19.67 -12.39
CA THR A 250 6.94 18.92 -13.58
C THR A 250 6.20 17.59 -13.66
N ARG A 251 6.36 16.86 -14.77
CA ARG A 251 5.82 15.51 -14.92
C ARG A 251 6.73 14.64 -15.78
N GLY A 252 6.38 13.36 -15.92
CA GLY A 252 7.15 12.38 -16.67
C GLY A 252 7.92 11.40 -15.79
N ASP A 253 7.66 11.39 -14.47
CA ASP A 253 8.28 10.38 -13.61
C ASP A 253 7.83 8.98 -14.03
N TYR A 254 8.77 8.05 -14.04
CA TYR A 254 8.56 6.65 -14.44
C TYR A 254 8.00 6.45 -15.87
N SER A 255 8.10 7.46 -16.75
CA SER A 255 7.47 7.47 -18.09
C SER A 255 7.58 6.15 -18.90
N PRO A 256 8.75 5.48 -19.00
CA PRO A 256 8.84 4.21 -19.72
C PRO A 256 8.03 3.06 -19.11
N LEU A 257 7.92 2.99 -17.78
CA LEU A 257 7.11 1.99 -17.08
C LEU A 257 5.63 2.34 -17.20
N MET A 258 5.28 3.62 -17.01
CA MET A 258 3.91 4.10 -17.21
C MET A 258 3.39 3.82 -18.62
N ALA A 259 4.23 3.94 -19.64
CA ALA A 259 3.84 3.63 -21.01
C ALA A 259 3.48 2.15 -21.18
N GLN A 260 4.19 1.26 -20.48
CA GLN A 260 3.87 -0.16 -20.50
C GLN A 260 2.57 -0.48 -19.76
N VAL A 261 2.32 0.17 -18.61
CA VAL A 261 1.05 0.06 -17.88
C VAL A 261 -0.10 0.50 -18.78
N VAL A 262 0.01 1.68 -19.40
CA VAL A 262 -1.00 2.24 -20.32
C VAL A 262 -1.29 1.29 -21.49
N ASN A 263 -0.27 0.66 -22.09
CA ASN A 263 -0.47 -0.26 -23.20
C ASN A 263 -1.23 -1.53 -22.80
N GLU A 264 -0.96 -2.05 -21.60
CA GLU A 264 -1.68 -3.21 -21.07
C GLU A 264 -3.14 -2.84 -20.70
N LEU A 265 -3.38 -1.68 -20.09
CA LEU A 265 -4.75 -1.23 -19.80
C LEU A 265 -5.58 -1.03 -21.07
N LYS A 266 -4.99 -0.50 -22.15
CA LYS A 266 -5.66 -0.41 -23.47
C LYS A 266 -5.98 -1.78 -24.05
N SER A 267 -5.13 -2.77 -23.80
CA SER A 267 -5.34 -4.16 -24.26
C SER A 267 -6.39 -4.88 -23.42
N ALA A 268 -6.47 -4.59 -22.11
CA ALA A 268 -7.54 -5.03 -21.23
C ALA A 268 -8.89 -4.43 -21.65
N GLU A 269 -8.94 -3.15 -22.03
CA GLU A 269 -10.18 -2.46 -22.46
C GLU A 269 -10.94 -3.21 -23.58
N ALA A 270 -10.21 -3.86 -24.49
CA ALA A 270 -10.78 -4.65 -25.59
C ALA A 270 -11.60 -5.88 -25.11
N ASN A 271 -11.35 -6.35 -23.88
CA ASN A 271 -11.99 -7.52 -23.27
C ASN A 271 -12.86 -7.15 -22.06
N ALA A 272 -13.09 -5.85 -21.81
CA ALA A 272 -13.95 -5.38 -20.73
C ALA A 272 -15.40 -5.89 -20.88
N ALA A 273 -15.97 -6.36 -19.78
CA ALA A 273 -17.29 -6.99 -19.73
C ALA A 273 -18.45 -5.99 -19.90
N ASN A 274 -18.22 -4.71 -19.57
CA ASN A 274 -19.24 -3.67 -19.65
C ASN A 274 -18.66 -2.27 -19.89
N ASP A 275 -19.53 -1.29 -20.12
CA ASP A 275 -19.14 0.10 -20.41
C ASP A 275 -18.50 0.82 -19.21
N LEU A 276 -18.80 0.40 -17.96
CA LEU A 276 -18.18 1.00 -16.78
C LEU A 276 -16.71 0.59 -16.68
N GLU A 277 -16.38 -0.67 -16.92
CA GLU A 277 -15.00 -1.15 -17.01
C GLU A 277 -14.22 -0.43 -18.12
N LYS A 278 -14.81 -0.25 -19.31
CA LYS A 278 -14.16 0.50 -20.39
C LYS A 278 -13.86 1.94 -20.00
N ARG A 279 -14.83 2.63 -19.42
CA ARG A 279 -14.67 4.03 -18.99
C ARG A 279 -13.66 4.17 -17.86
N MET A 280 -13.71 3.26 -16.88
CA MET A 280 -12.72 3.18 -15.80
C MET A 280 -11.31 3.05 -16.37
N LEU A 281 -11.07 2.07 -17.27
CA LEU A 281 -9.76 1.84 -17.87
C LEU A 281 -9.31 3.02 -18.74
N ALA A 282 -10.22 3.65 -19.49
CA ALA A 282 -9.90 4.83 -20.27
C ALA A 282 -9.45 6.01 -19.39
N GLU A 283 -10.09 6.23 -18.24
CA GLU A 283 -9.69 7.26 -17.29
C GLU A 283 -8.37 6.91 -16.56
N TYR A 284 -8.11 5.65 -16.24
CA TYR A 284 -6.80 5.22 -15.73
C TYR A 284 -5.69 5.40 -16.76
N VAL A 285 -5.95 5.07 -18.03
CA VAL A 285 -5.05 5.35 -19.15
C VAL A 285 -4.75 6.83 -19.24
N LYS A 286 -5.76 7.70 -19.12
CA LYS A 286 -5.58 9.16 -19.12
C LYS A 286 -4.78 9.64 -17.91
N SER A 287 -5.06 9.12 -16.72
CA SER A 287 -4.31 9.41 -15.50
C SER A 287 -2.83 9.07 -15.68
N PHE A 288 -2.49 7.83 -16.02
CA PHE A 288 -1.09 7.41 -16.16
C PHE A 288 -0.40 8.03 -17.38
N SER A 289 -1.14 8.41 -18.42
CA SER A 289 -0.55 9.13 -19.56
C SER A 289 -0.18 10.56 -19.18
N SER A 290 -1.05 11.28 -18.46
CA SER A 290 -0.93 12.72 -18.25
C SER A 290 -0.43 13.15 -16.87
N GLY A 291 -0.56 12.29 -15.86
CA GLY A 291 -0.31 12.59 -14.44
C GLY A 291 -1.53 13.09 -13.67
N SER A 292 -2.74 13.01 -14.23
CA SER A 292 -3.96 13.56 -13.62
C SER A 292 -4.59 12.63 -12.57
N ILE A 293 -4.50 13.02 -11.29
CA ILE A 293 -5.27 12.37 -10.21
C ILE A 293 -6.77 12.61 -10.38
N LEU A 294 -7.20 13.73 -10.98
CA LEU A 294 -8.61 13.94 -11.30
C LEU A 294 -9.16 12.87 -12.25
N ALA A 295 -8.38 12.47 -13.26
CA ALA A 295 -8.75 11.34 -14.11
C ALA A 295 -8.75 10.01 -13.33
N HIS A 296 -7.81 9.79 -12.40
CA HIS A 296 -7.85 8.58 -11.55
C HIS A 296 -9.10 8.55 -10.65
N LYS A 297 -9.49 9.70 -10.10
CA LYS A 297 -10.76 9.87 -9.37
C LYS A 297 -11.95 9.56 -10.26
N ASP A 298 -12.01 10.07 -11.49
CA ASP A 298 -13.08 9.74 -12.45
C ASP A 298 -13.13 8.24 -12.77
N GLY A 299 -11.98 7.61 -13.00
CA GLY A 299 -11.89 6.16 -13.16
C GLY A 299 -12.42 5.41 -11.94
N SER A 300 -12.07 5.87 -10.74
CA SER A 300 -12.53 5.30 -9.46
C SER A 300 -14.05 5.45 -9.28
N ARG A 301 -14.66 6.55 -9.76
CA ARG A 301 -16.12 6.71 -9.79
C ARG A 301 -16.81 5.67 -10.68
N TYR A 302 -16.24 5.38 -11.85
CA TYR A 302 -16.75 4.32 -12.72
C TYR A 302 -16.56 2.94 -12.09
N TRP A 303 -15.43 2.72 -11.42
CA TRP A 303 -15.12 1.49 -10.72
C TRP A 303 -16.12 1.19 -9.58
N ILE A 304 -16.41 2.16 -8.71
CA ILE A 304 -17.41 2.01 -7.63
C ILE A 304 -18.79 1.63 -8.20
N LYS A 305 -19.16 2.24 -9.34
CA LYS A 305 -20.44 1.96 -10.02
C LYS A 305 -20.47 0.57 -10.66
N ASN A 306 -19.32 -0.04 -10.96
CA ASN A 306 -19.20 -1.40 -11.49
C ASN A 306 -19.36 -2.42 -10.36
N THR A 307 -20.60 -2.78 -10.03
CA THR A 307 -20.91 -3.69 -8.91
C THR A 307 -20.89 -5.16 -9.34
N GLY A 308 -20.27 -6.01 -8.51
CA GLY A 308 -20.19 -7.45 -8.70
C GLY A 308 -19.53 -7.93 -10.01
N PRO A 309 -18.39 -7.35 -10.47
CA PRO A 309 -17.68 -7.89 -11.63
C PRO A 309 -17.13 -9.29 -11.34
N ILE A 310 -16.95 -10.13 -12.36
CA ILE A 310 -16.35 -11.47 -12.16
C ILE A 310 -14.85 -11.35 -11.89
N VAL A 311 -14.18 -10.46 -12.64
CA VAL A 311 -12.77 -10.08 -12.46
C VAL A 311 -12.76 -8.67 -11.89
N GLU A 312 -12.36 -8.55 -10.63
CA GLU A 312 -12.22 -7.28 -9.93
C GLU A 312 -10.78 -6.79 -10.01
N THR A 313 -10.60 -5.47 -10.13
CA THR A 313 -9.28 -4.87 -10.26
C THR A 313 -9.26 -3.42 -9.80
N TYR A 314 -8.11 -2.99 -9.29
CA TYR A 314 -7.79 -1.59 -9.06
C TYR A 314 -6.29 -1.38 -9.28
N ILE A 315 -5.88 -0.17 -9.69
CA ILE A 315 -4.48 0.13 -10.01
C ILE A 315 -4.19 1.63 -9.86
N GLY A 316 -3.02 1.99 -9.32
CA GLY A 316 -2.54 3.37 -9.23
C GLY A 316 -1.57 3.61 -8.10
N PHE A 317 -1.45 4.87 -7.68
CA PHE A 317 -0.74 5.26 -6.45
C PHE A 317 -1.77 5.36 -5.34
N ILE A 318 -1.90 4.32 -4.53
CA ILE A 318 -3.11 4.11 -3.72
C ILE A 318 -2.85 4.37 -2.24
N GLU A 319 -1.88 3.67 -1.66
CA GLU A 319 -1.65 3.66 -0.22
C GLU A 319 -0.44 4.52 0.17
N SER A 320 -0.60 5.37 1.20
CA SER A 320 0.39 6.36 1.62
C SER A 320 1.29 5.92 2.78
N TYR A 321 1.21 4.65 3.21
CA TYR A 321 1.90 4.11 4.40
C TYR A 321 3.42 4.34 4.41
N ARG A 322 4.08 4.17 3.26
CA ARG A 322 5.55 4.13 3.15
C ARG A 322 6.18 5.48 2.81
N ASP A 323 5.38 6.51 2.57
CA ASP A 323 5.87 7.89 2.57
C ASP A 323 6.15 8.29 4.03
N PRO A 324 7.38 8.66 4.41
CA PRO A 324 7.65 9.09 5.79
C PRO A 324 6.82 10.29 6.27
N TYR A 325 6.24 11.08 5.36
CA TYR A 325 5.30 12.16 5.70
C TYR A 325 3.82 11.73 5.63
N GLY A 326 3.53 10.59 4.99
CA GLY A 326 2.20 9.96 4.96
C GLY A 326 1.23 10.52 3.92
N VAL A 327 1.68 11.06 2.78
CA VAL A 327 0.78 11.70 1.79
C VAL A 327 0.98 11.22 0.34
N ARG A 328 2.13 10.64 0.01
CA ARG A 328 2.44 10.12 -1.34
C ARG A 328 2.12 8.64 -1.42
N GLY A 329 1.42 8.23 -2.47
CA GLY A 329 1.02 6.84 -2.68
C GLY A 329 2.18 5.99 -3.18
N GLU A 330 2.32 4.79 -2.66
CA GLU A 330 3.05 3.70 -3.33
C GLU A 330 2.23 3.19 -4.52
N PHE A 331 2.90 2.83 -5.61
CA PHE A 331 2.22 2.20 -6.74
C PHE A 331 1.81 0.77 -6.39
N GLU A 332 0.54 0.45 -6.60
CA GLU A 332 0.05 -0.92 -6.55
C GLU A 332 -1.01 -1.18 -7.62
N GLY A 333 -1.24 -2.46 -7.89
CA GLY A 333 -2.44 -2.88 -8.60
C GLY A 333 -2.72 -4.35 -8.39
N PHE A 334 -4.00 -4.71 -8.36
CA PHE A 334 -4.41 -6.10 -8.17
C PHE A 334 -5.42 -6.55 -9.22
N VAL A 335 -5.46 -7.86 -9.41
CA VAL A 335 -6.49 -8.57 -10.18
C VAL A 335 -6.93 -9.75 -9.33
N ALA A 336 -8.23 -9.86 -9.12
CA ALA A 336 -8.80 -10.92 -8.32
C ALA A 336 -10.13 -11.40 -8.90
N VAL A 337 -10.49 -12.64 -8.59
CA VAL A 337 -11.71 -13.28 -9.10
C VAL A 337 -12.71 -13.43 -7.96
N VAL A 338 -13.96 -13.03 -8.19
CA VAL A 338 -15.00 -13.10 -7.15
C VAL A 338 -15.29 -14.54 -6.73
N ASN A 339 -15.20 -14.78 -5.43
CA ASN A 339 -15.71 -15.98 -4.78
C ASN A 339 -17.18 -15.77 -4.38
N LYS A 340 -18.11 -16.31 -5.17
CA LYS A 340 -19.56 -16.12 -4.98
C LYS A 340 -20.08 -16.68 -3.65
N ASP A 341 -19.55 -17.81 -3.21
CA ASP A 341 -20.00 -18.47 -1.98
C ASP A 341 -19.63 -17.63 -0.74
N MET A 342 -18.39 -17.12 -0.69
CA MET A 342 -17.93 -16.25 0.40
C MET A 342 -18.56 -14.85 0.36
N SER A 343 -18.75 -14.29 -0.84
CA SER A 343 -19.40 -12.97 -1.01
C SER A 343 -20.85 -12.95 -0.50
N ALA A 344 -21.53 -14.10 -0.40
CA ALA A 344 -22.87 -14.19 0.17
C ALA A 344 -22.91 -13.83 1.67
N LYS A 345 -21.87 -14.19 2.44
CA LYS A 345 -21.77 -13.81 3.86
C LYS A 345 -21.61 -12.30 4.03
N PHE A 346 -20.70 -11.69 3.27
CA PHE A 346 -20.46 -10.24 3.30
C PHE A 346 -21.68 -9.45 2.82
N SER A 347 -22.43 -9.96 1.84
CA SER A 347 -23.70 -9.36 1.42
C SER A 347 -24.72 -9.27 2.57
N ASN A 348 -24.75 -10.28 3.45
CA ASN A 348 -25.61 -10.27 4.63
C ASN A 348 -25.13 -9.23 5.67
N LEU A 349 -23.82 -9.07 5.85
CA LEU A 349 -23.25 -8.01 6.69
C LEU A 349 -23.63 -6.62 6.17
N VAL A 350 -23.48 -6.37 4.87
CA VAL A 350 -23.88 -5.11 4.22
C VAL A 350 -25.37 -4.82 4.42
N ASN A 351 -26.24 -5.84 4.31
CA ASN A 351 -27.69 -5.67 4.55
C ASN A 351 -28.02 -5.24 5.98
N ASN A 352 -27.13 -5.49 6.95
CA ASN A 352 -27.31 -5.13 8.35
C ASN A 352 -26.50 -3.89 8.77
N ALA A 353 -25.70 -3.32 7.87
CA ALA A 353 -24.70 -2.29 8.20
C ALA A 353 -25.32 -1.04 8.85
N GLU A 354 -26.40 -0.47 8.30
CA GLU A 354 -27.06 0.73 8.89
C GLU A 354 -27.48 0.51 10.34
N ARG A 355 -27.98 -0.69 10.65
CA ARG A 355 -28.37 -1.06 12.01
C ARG A 355 -27.15 -1.22 12.92
N LEU A 356 -26.07 -1.80 12.41
CA LEU A 356 -24.83 -2.01 13.15
C LEU A 356 -24.08 -0.70 13.41
N LEU A 357 -24.10 0.26 12.49
CA LEU A 357 -23.52 1.61 12.67
C LEU A 357 -24.13 2.33 13.87
N ALA A 358 -25.43 2.14 14.13
CA ALA A 358 -26.10 2.75 15.28
C ALA A 358 -25.60 2.23 16.66
N HIS A 359 -24.81 1.15 16.68
CA HIS A 359 -24.15 0.68 17.91
C HIS A 359 -22.82 1.37 18.19
N LEU A 360 -22.25 2.11 17.23
CA LEU A 360 -20.94 2.76 17.40
C LEU A 360 -21.02 3.88 18.45
N PRO A 361 -19.94 4.12 19.22
CA PRO A 361 -19.98 4.94 20.42
C PRO A 361 -19.88 6.46 20.15
N TRP A 362 -20.31 6.91 18.97
CA TRP A 362 -20.38 8.33 18.61
C TRP A 362 -21.80 8.78 18.25
N PRO A 363 -22.12 10.08 18.41
CA PRO A 363 -23.42 10.62 18.00
C PRO A 363 -23.67 10.48 16.49
N VAL A 364 -24.94 10.47 16.10
CA VAL A 364 -25.35 10.34 14.68
C VAL A 364 -24.83 11.48 13.82
N GLU A 365 -24.60 12.66 14.40
CA GLU A 365 -24.04 13.83 13.73
C GLU A 365 -22.58 13.62 13.25
N TYR A 366 -21.88 12.65 13.85
CA TYR A 366 -20.52 12.24 13.47
C TYR A 366 -20.52 11.05 12.49
N GLU A 367 -21.70 10.54 12.13
CA GLU A 367 -21.86 9.53 11.09
C GLU A 367 -22.18 10.18 9.74
N LYS A 368 -21.88 9.48 8.65
CA LYS A 368 -22.22 9.97 7.30
C LYS A 368 -23.74 10.16 7.18
N ASP A 369 -24.15 11.25 6.52
CA ASP A 369 -25.58 11.61 6.42
C ASP A 369 -26.43 10.54 5.71
N LYS A 370 -25.78 9.78 4.82
CA LYS A 370 -26.38 8.65 4.12
C LYS A 370 -25.40 7.50 4.16
N PHE A 371 -25.88 6.33 4.55
CA PHE A 371 -25.13 5.10 4.34
C PHE A 371 -25.16 4.73 2.85
N LEU A 372 -24.03 4.95 2.18
CA LEU A 372 -23.85 4.52 0.80
C LEU A 372 -23.49 3.04 0.82
N ARG A 373 -24.47 2.19 0.51
CA ARG A 373 -24.32 0.74 0.50
C ARG A 373 -23.11 0.32 -0.37
N PRO A 374 -22.01 -0.16 0.22
CA PRO A 374 -20.84 -0.52 -0.54
C PRO A 374 -21.01 -1.91 -1.16
N ASP A 375 -20.24 -2.16 -2.22
CA ASP A 375 -20.04 -3.53 -2.73
C ASP A 375 -19.01 -4.22 -1.83
N PHE A 376 -19.39 -5.33 -1.18
CA PHE A 376 -18.49 -6.12 -0.35
C PHE A 376 -18.36 -7.52 -0.92
N THR A 377 -17.19 -7.78 -1.50
CA THR A 377 -16.88 -9.04 -2.17
C THR A 377 -15.70 -9.75 -1.51
N SER A 378 -15.78 -11.08 -1.49
CA SER A 378 -14.64 -11.94 -1.20
C SER A 378 -13.99 -12.34 -2.51
N LEU A 379 -12.69 -12.13 -2.63
CA LEU A 379 -11.94 -12.32 -3.86
C LEU A 379 -10.79 -13.30 -3.68
N GLU A 380 -10.49 -14.03 -4.75
CA GLU A 380 -9.28 -14.83 -4.88
C GLU A 380 -8.26 -14.06 -5.72
N VAL A 381 -7.18 -13.59 -5.10
CA VAL A 381 -6.11 -12.84 -5.76
C VAL A 381 -5.47 -13.70 -6.85
N LEU A 382 -5.44 -13.19 -8.07
CA LEU A 382 -4.70 -13.77 -9.20
C LEU A 382 -3.33 -13.10 -9.34
N ALA A 383 -3.28 -11.78 -9.21
CA ALA A 383 -2.06 -10.99 -9.29
C ALA A 383 -2.15 -9.78 -8.36
N PHE A 384 -1.05 -9.47 -7.68
CA PHE A 384 -0.88 -8.24 -6.90
C PHE A 384 0.54 -7.75 -7.13
N GLY A 385 0.68 -6.61 -7.80
CA GLY A 385 1.95 -5.97 -8.10
C GLY A 385 2.12 -4.79 -7.14
N GLY A 386 3.14 -4.85 -6.28
CA GLY A 386 3.36 -3.90 -5.20
C GLY A 386 4.45 -4.40 -4.24
N SER A 387 4.56 -3.78 -3.07
CA SER A 387 5.52 -4.17 -2.01
C SER A 387 4.98 -5.26 -1.06
N GLY A 388 3.68 -5.53 -1.08
CA GLY A 388 3.01 -6.48 -0.20
C GLY A 388 1.64 -6.89 -0.73
N ILE A 389 1.03 -7.89 -0.09
CA ILE A 389 -0.32 -8.35 -0.41
C ILE A 389 -1.16 -8.28 0.88
N PRO A 390 -2.17 -7.39 0.94
CA PRO A 390 -2.98 -7.22 2.15
C PRO A 390 -3.99 -8.38 2.32
N ALA A 391 -4.62 -8.43 3.48
CA ALA A 391 -5.70 -9.39 3.79
C ALA A 391 -7.10 -8.88 3.37
N GLY A 392 -7.26 -7.57 3.35
CA GLY A 392 -8.48 -6.86 2.95
C GLY A 392 -8.11 -5.47 2.42
N ILE A 393 -9.07 -4.81 1.76
CA ILE A 393 -8.89 -3.47 1.20
C ILE A 393 -10.22 -2.71 1.28
N ASN A 394 -10.18 -1.44 1.68
CA ASN A 394 -11.28 -0.49 1.58
C ASN A 394 -10.89 0.74 0.76
N ILE A 395 -11.33 0.78 -0.50
CA ILE A 395 -10.89 1.76 -1.50
C ILE A 395 -12.09 2.35 -2.29
N PRO A 396 -11.93 3.52 -2.92
CA PRO A 396 -10.71 4.34 -3.00
C PRO A 396 -10.43 5.14 -1.72
N ASN A 397 -9.22 5.69 -1.61
CA ASN A 397 -8.79 6.55 -0.50
C ASN A 397 -9.19 8.04 -0.67
N TYR A 398 -10.00 8.34 -1.70
CA TYR A 398 -10.50 9.70 -1.94
C TYR A 398 -11.73 10.00 -1.07
N ASP A 399 -11.54 10.74 0.04
CA ASP A 399 -12.60 11.05 1.01
C ASP A 399 -13.86 11.66 0.38
N ASP A 400 -13.70 12.56 -0.59
CA ASP A 400 -14.83 13.18 -1.29
C ASP A 400 -15.67 12.15 -2.06
N ILE A 401 -15.04 11.11 -2.61
CA ILE A 401 -15.72 10.00 -3.27
C ILE A 401 -16.35 9.07 -2.23
N ARG A 402 -15.60 8.72 -1.16
CA ARG A 402 -16.09 7.83 -0.09
C ARG A 402 -17.33 8.38 0.61
N GLN A 403 -17.42 9.70 0.79
CA GLN A 403 -18.55 10.36 1.44
C GLN A 403 -19.74 10.56 0.50
N ASN A 404 -19.52 10.86 -0.78
CA ASN A 404 -20.58 11.30 -1.69
C ASN A 404 -21.05 10.25 -2.71
N GLU A 405 -20.18 9.30 -3.08
CA GLU A 405 -20.45 8.32 -4.14
C GLU A 405 -20.33 6.86 -3.67
N GLY A 406 -19.44 6.58 -2.72
CA GLY A 406 -19.28 5.28 -2.08
C GLY A 406 -17.85 4.73 -2.16
N PHE A 407 -17.70 3.47 -1.80
CA PHE A 407 -16.44 2.72 -1.76
C PHE A 407 -16.74 1.23 -1.94
N LYS A 408 -15.72 0.40 -2.21
CA LYS A 408 -15.85 -1.05 -2.12
C LYS A 408 -14.98 -1.59 -1.00
N ASN A 409 -15.46 -2.67 -0.41
CA ASN A 409 -14.74 -3.45 0.58
C ASN A 409 -14.38 -4.79 -0.05
N VAL A 410 -13.16 -5.23 0.18
CA VAL A 410 -12.63 -6.45 -0.41
C VAL A 410 -12.00 -7.28 0.69
N SER A 411 -12.35 -8.56 0.76
CA SER A 411 -11.65 -9.55 1.57
C SER A 411 -10.92 -10.53 0.66
N LEU A 412 -9.60 -10.69 0.85
CA LEU A 412 -8.74 -11.50 -0.02
C LEU A 412 -8.60 -12.94 0.52
N GLY A 413 -9.55 -13.80 0.17
CA GLY A 413 -9.76 -15.13 0.77
C GLY A 413 -8.54 -16.07 0.66
N ASN A 414 -7.94 -16.20 -0.52
CA ASN A 414 -6.73 -17.00 -0.68
C ASN A 414 -5.52 -16.44 0.05
N VAL A 415 -5.43 -15.12 0.29
CA VAL A 415 -4.35 -14.53 1.10
C VAL A 415 -4.53 -14.91 2.56
N LEU A 416 -5.75 -14.81 3.08
CA LEU A 416 -6.09 -15.24 4.45
C LEU A 416 -5.74 -16.71 4.69
N THR A 417 -6.18 -17.58 3.78
CA THR A 417 -6.00 -19.03 3.92
C THR A 417 -4.56 -19.51 3.66
N SER A 418 -3.79 -18.79 2.84
CA SER A 418 -2.40 -19.15 2.49
C SER A 418 -1.38 -18.55 3.44
N GLY A 419 -1.54 -17.29 3.84
CA GLY A 419 -0.53 -16.51 4.56
C GLY A 419 -0.65 -16.49 6.08
N TYR A 420 -1.84 -16.73 6.65
CA TYR A 420 -2.09 -16.50 8.09
C TYR A 420 -2.10 -17.76 8.95
N LYS A 421 -1.46 -18.86 8.49
CA LYS A 421 -1.24 -20.05 9.31
C LYS A 421 -0.06 -19.81 10.25
N ASP A 422 -0.32 -19.63 11.55
CA ASP A 422 0.77 -19.52 12.53
C ASP A 422 1.45 -20.87 12.69
N SER A 423 2.64 -21.04 12.08
CA SER A 423 3.46 -22.23 12.32
C SER A 423 4.09 -22.23 13.72
N LYS A 424 4.15 -21.06 14.38
CA LYS A 424 4.60 -20.89 15.77
C LYS A 424 3.71 -19.92 16.55
N VAL A 425 2.96 -20.46 17.52
CA VAL A 425 2.12 -19.66 18.44
C VAL A 425 2.92 -19.30 19.69
N THR A 426 3.47 -18.09 19.70
CA THR A 426 4.26 -17.51 20.81
C THR A 426 3.37 -16.76 21.81
N PHE A 427 3.86 -16.61 23.05
CA PHE A 427 3.27 -15.76 24.11
C PHE A 427 1.85 -16.12 24.60
N LEU A 428 1.27 -17.23 24.12
CA LEU A 428 0.02 -17.79 24.65
C LEU A 428 0.28 -18.90 25.67
N ARG A 429 -0.63 -19.03 26.64
CA ARG A 429 -0.65 -20.18 27.57
C ARG A 429 -1.02 -21.44 26.80
N GLU A 430 -0.55 -22.61 27.24
CA GLU A 430 -0.84 -23.88 26.56
C GLU A 430 -2.34 -24.15 26.36
N GLN A 431 -3.16 -23.80 27.36
CA GLN A 431 -4.62 -23.95 27.28
C GLN A 431 -5.28 -23.07 26.20
N ASP A 432 -4.65 -21.94 25.83
CA ASP A 432 -5.21 -21.00 24.86
C ASP A 432 -4.76 -21.36 23.43
N LYS A 433 -3.68 -22.14 23.27
CA LYS A 433 -3.10 -22.47 21.95
C LYS A 433 -4.00 -23.33 21.09
N GLU A 434 -4.62 -24.36 21.66
CA GLU A 434 -5.52 -25.25 20.90
C GLU A 434 -6.73 -24.46 20.38
N LEU A 435 -7.33 -23.63 21.25
CA LEU A 435 -8.47 -22.81 20.90
C LEU A 435 -8.11 -21.73 19.85
N TYR A 436 -6.96 -21.08 20.03
CA TYR A 436 -6.43 -20.10 19.08
C TYR A 436 -6.20 -20.73 17.70
N SER A 437 -5.50 -21.87 17.61
CA SER A 437 -5.28 -22.55 16.33
C SER A 437 -6.59 -22.99 15.65
N LYS A 438 -7.61 -23.34 16.43
CA LYS A 438 -8.91 -23.78 15.90
C LYS A 438 -9.74 -22.64 15.32
N TYR A 439 -9.71 -21.45 15.95
CA TYR A 439 -10.64 -20.36 15.63
C TYR A 439 -9.98 -19.09 15.08
N LYS A 440 -8.64 -18.99 15.00
CA LYS A 440 -7.93 -17.79 14.48
C LYS A 440 -8.46 -17.34 13.12
N ILE A 441 -8.69 -18.28 12.20
CA ILE A 441 -9.13 -17.94 10.83
C ILE A 441 -10.55 -17.36 10.87
N GLN A 442 -11.46 -17.99 11.62
CA GLN A 442 -12.85 -17.54 11.76
C GLN A 442 -12.92 -16.19 12.48
N SER A 443 -12.15 -16.00 13.57
CA SER A 443 -12.08 -14.71 14.26
C SER A 443 -11.53 -13.62 13.35
N PHE A 444 -10.55 -13.94 12.51
CA PHE A 444 -9.97 -12.99 11.56
C PHE A 444 -10.91 -12.67 10.40
N GLU A 445 -11.72 -13.63 9.93
CA GLU A 445 -12.80 -13.38 8.95
C GLU A 445 -13.81 -12.35 9.50
N VAL A 446 -14.22 -12.51 10.76
CA VAL A 446 -15.10 -11.54 11.44
C VAL A 446 -14.41 -10.18 11.57
N GLN A 447 -13.16 -10.16 12.05
CA GLN A 447 -12.40 -8.93 12.25
C GLN A 447 -12.23 -8.14 10.95
N VAL A 448 -11.74 -8.77 9.89
CA VAL A 448 -11.56 -8.13 8.57
C VAL A 448 -12.91 -7.64 8.03
N GLY A 449 -13.97 -8.45 8.15
CA GLY A 449 -15.31 -8.03 7.72
C GLY A 449 -15.81 -6.75 8.39
N LEU A 450 -15.59 -6.62 9.69
CA LEU A 450 -15.99 -5.44 10.46
C LEU A 450 -15.04 -4.26 10.26
N HIS A 451 -13.73 -4.52 10.22
CA HIS A 451 -12.66 -3.53 10.02
C HIS A 451 -12.86 -2.78 8.71
N GLU A 452 -13.02 -3.51 7.59
CA GLU A 452 -13.19 -2.88 6.27
C GLU A 452 -14.53 -2.14 6.20
N LEU A 453 -15.65 -2.83 6.47
CA LEU A 453 -16.98 -2.29 6.21
C LEU A 453 -17.44 -1.24 7.23
N LEU A 454 -17.25 -1.51 8.52
CA LEU A 454 -17.80 -0.70 9.62
C LEU A 454 -16.71 0.09 10.34
N GLY A 455 -15.45 -0.30 10.23
CA GLY A 455 -14.30 0.51 10.61
C GLY A 455 -14.10 1.64 9.59
N HIS A 456 -13.35 1.39 8.53
CA HIS A 456 -13.03 2.38 7.49
C HIS A 456 -14.26 2.97 6.77
N GLY A 457 -15.36 2.21 6.70
CA GLY A 457 -16.59 2.66 6.06
C GLY A 457 -17.44 3.65 6.87
N SER A 458 -17.20 3.78 8.18
CA SER A 458 -17.96 4.65 9.09
C SER A 458 -17.28 5.99 9.39
N GLY A 459 -18.05 6.92 9.96
CA GLY A 459 -17.54 8.22 10.41
C GLY A 459 -17.57 9.30 9.33
N LYS A 460 -17.83 10.53 9.77
CA LYS A 460 -17.93 11.72 8.92
C LYS A 460 -16.79 12.70 9.21
N LEU A 461 -16.16 13.20 8.14
CA LEU A 461 -15.27 14.35 8.25
C LEU A 461 -16.08 15.63 8.10
N PHE A 462 -15.87 16.59 9.01
CA PHE A 462 -16.47 17.92 8.93
C PHE A 462 -15.64 18.81 8.02
N ILE A 463 -16.26 19.32 6.95
CA ILE A 463 -15.60 20.05 5.88
C ILE A 463 -16.30 21.39 5.68
N GLU A 464 -15.50 22.46 5.55
CA GLU A 464 -15.90 23.75 4.99
C GLU A 464 -15.52 23.75 3.50
N GLU A 465 -16.49 23.46 2.64
CA GLU A 465 -16.29 23.31 1.18
C GLU A 465 -15.92 24.66 0.55
N GLU A 466 -16.65 25.69 0.94
CA GLU A 466 -16.46 27.09 0.56
C GLU A 466 -16.59 27.95 1.82
N PRO A 467 -16.06 29.18 1.86
CA PRO A 467 -16.16 30.04 3.04
C PRO A 467 -17.60 30.19 3.55
N GLY A 468 -17.88 29.61 4.71
CA GLY A 468 -19.21 29.60 5.34
C GLY A 468 -20.17 28.50 4.90
N GLN A 469 -19.78 27.60 3.99
CA GLN A 469 -20.56 26.44 3.56
C GLN A 469 -19.98 25.16 4.18
N PHE A 470 -20.70 24.61 5.16
CA PHE A 470 -20.30 23.41 5.89
C PHE A 470 -21.11 22.19 5.45
N ASN A 471 -20.47 21.02 5.40
CA ASN A 471 -21.17 19.75 5.19
C ASN A 471 -21.88 19.24 6.47
N PHE A 472 -21.95 20.03 7.53
CA PHE A 472 -22.57 19.70 8.82
C PHE A 472 -23.25 20.93 9.43
N ASP A 473 -24.19 20.72 10.35
CA ASP A 473 -24.86 21.81 11.06
C ASP A 473 -23.97 22.36 12.19
N LYS A 474 -23.22 23.42 11.88
CA LYS A 474 -22.30 24.08 12.81
C LYS A 474 -22.97 24.60 14.10
N ASP A 475 -24.28 24.86 14.07
CA ASP A 475 -25.00 25.36 15.23
C ASP A 475 -25.56 24.24 16.12
N ALA A 476 -25.84 23.07 15.54
CA ALA A 476 -26.37 21.90 16.25
C ALA A 476 -25.28 20.91 16.73
N VAL A 477 -24.21 20.73 15.96
CA VAL A 477 -23.19 19.72 16.28
C VAL A 477 -22.30 20.17 17.44
N THR A 478 -22.22 19.33 18.48
CA THR A 478 -21.38 19.55 19.65
C THR A 478 -20.24 18.54 19.75
N HIS A 479 -19.09 18.98 20.24
CA HIS A 479 -17.95 18.15 20.55
C HIS A 479 -18.32 17.03 21.53
N THR A 480 -17.93 15.79 21.22
CA THR A 480 -18.31 14.58 21.98
C THR A 480 -17.85 14.63 23.44
N GLU A 481 -16.68 15.19 23.72
CA GLU A 481 -16.13 15.33 25.08
C GLU A 481 -16.56 16.64 25.79
N THR A 482 -16.25 17.81 25.22
CA THR A 482 -16.49 19.11 25.89
C THR A 482 -17.95 19.55 25.88
N LYS A 483 -18.77 18.99 24.99
CA LYS A 483 -20.18 19.40 24.73
C LYS A 483 -20.34 20.83 24.22
N GLU A 484 -19.25 21.51 23.86
CA GLU A 484 -19.27 22.82 23.19
C GLU A 484 -19.48 22.66 21.68
N LYS A 485 -19.75 23.76 20.97
CA LYS A 485 -19.84 23.75 19.50
C LYS A 485 -18.50 23.35 18.88
N VAL A 486 -18.56 22.63 17.76
CA VAL A 486 -17.36 22.29 16.98
C VAL A 486 -16.71 23.56 16.41
N THR A 487 -15.40 23.73 16.65
CA THR A 487 -14.61 24.90 16.22
C THR A 487 -13.51 24.55 15.22
N SER A 488 -13.35 23.28 14.87
CA SER A 488 -12.33 22.76 13.95
C SER A 488 -12.95 21.86 12.88
N TRP A 489 -12.47 21.99 11.65
CA TRP A 489 -12.92 21.25 10.47
C TRP A 489 -11.83 21.28 9.38
N TYR A 490 -11.98 20.45 8.36
CA TYR A 490 -11.16 20.47 7.15
C TYR A 490 -11.60 21.62 6.23
N LYS A 491 -10.66 22.25 5.56
CA LYS A 491 -10.92 23.24 4.50
C LYS A 491 -10.80 22.59 3.12
N SER A 492 -11.25 23.31 2.09
CA SER A 492 -11.02 22.90 0.70
C SER A 492 -9.55 22.58 0.43
N GLY A 493 -9.30 21.44 -0.24
CA GLY A 493 -7.98 20.90 -0.54
C GLY A 493 -7.32 20.10 0.58
N GLU A 494 -7.77 20.23 1.83
CA GLU A 494 -7.21 19.48 2.97
C GLU A 494 -7.82 18.07 3.05
N THR A 495 -7.00 17.07 3.34
CA THR A 495 -7.41 15.65 3.45
C THR A 495 -7.06 15.07 4.81
N TRP A 496 -7.57 13.87 5.13
CA TRP A 496 -7.12 13.12 6.31
C TRP A 496 -5.59 13.02 6.37
N ASP A 497 -4.98 12.55 5.28
CA ASP A 497 -3.52 12.41 5.13
C ASP A 497 -2.79 13.75 5.27
N SER A 498 -3.29 14.84 4.67
CA SER A 498 -2.59 16.13 4.76
C SER A 498 -2.64 16.76 6.16
N LYS A 499 -3.64 16.40 6.98
CA LYS A 499 -3.82 16.90 8.35
C LYS A 499 -3.15 16.07 9.41
N PHE A 500 -3.26 14.75 9.31
CA PHE A 500 -2.72 13.83 10.30
C PHE A 500 -1.30 13.37 9.93
N SER A 501 -0.92 13.44 8.65
CA SER A 501 0.43 13.20 8.14
C SER A 501 1.04 11.88 8.68
N THR A 502 2.08 11.99 9.51
CA THR A 502 2.83 10.87 10.08
C THR A 502 2.01 9.90 10.94
N ILE A 503 0.83 10.30 11.44
CA ILE A 503 -0.06 9.41 12.21
C ILE A 503 -1.36 9.08 11.49
N ALA A 504 -1.56 9.58 10.27
CA ALA A 504 -2.82 9.42 9.52
C ALA A 504 -3.21 7.94 9.41
N SER A 505 -2.31 7.13 8.86
CA SER A 505 -2.56 5.70 8.68
C SER A 505 -2.74 4.97 10.00
N THR A 506 -1.77 5.04 10.93
CA THR A 506 -1.82 4.25 12.18
C THR A 506 -3.04 4.61 13.05
N TYR A 507 -3.47 5.87 13.03
CA TYR A 507 -4.66 6.29 13.77
C TYR A 507 -5.93 5.72 13.14
N GLU A 508 -6.06 5.76 11.81
CA GLU A 508 -7.21 5.22 11.10
C GLU A 508 -7.30 3.69 11.21
N GLU A 509 -6.17 2.98 11.11
CA GLU A 509 -6.08 1.53 11.35
C GLU A 509 -6.50 1.17 12.79
N CYS A 510 -6.00 1.92 13.78
CA CYS A 510 -6.37 1.71 15.18
C CYS A 510 -7.88 1.90 15.39
N ARG A 511 -8.48 2.90 14.73
CA ARG A 511 -9.93 3.13 14.77
C ARG A 511 -10.69 1.95 14.15
N ALA A 512 -10.30 1.50 12.96
CA ALA A 512 -10.97 0.42 12.24
C ALA A 512 -10.85 -0.93 12.99
N GLU A 513 -9.66 -1.26 13.50
CA GLU A 513 -9.44 -2.45 14.33
C GLU A 513 -10.28 -2.41 15.62
N SER A 514 -10.35 -1.24 16.27
CA SER A 514 -11.17 -1.04 17.47
C SER A 514 -12.66 -1.25 17.19
N VAL A 515 -13.16 -0.80 16.04
CA VAL A 515 -14.54 -1.07 15.63
C VAL A 515 -14.80 -2.56 15.46
N GLY A 516 -13.87 -3.30 14.83
CA GLY A 516 -14.00 -4.75 14.70
C GLY A 516 -14.07 -5.46 16.05
N ILE A 517 -13.18 -5.11 16.97
CA ILE A 517 -13.15 -5.66 18.33
C ILE A 517 -14.41 -5.29 19.11
N TYR A 518 -14.93 -4.07 18.94
CA TYR A 518 -16.13 -3.60 19.62
C TYR A 518 -17.40 -4.30 19.11
N LEU A 519 -17.60 -4.36 17.79
CA LEU A 519 -18.81 -4.90 17.18
C LEU A 519 -18.84 -6.44 17.16
N CYS A 520 -17.69 -7.12 17.25
CA CYS A 520 -17.66 -8.58 17.31
C CYS A 520 -18.40 -9.15 18.53
N LEU A 521 -18.62 -8.33 19.57
CA LEU A 521 -19.37 -8.68 20.79
C LEU A 521 -20.88 -8.85 20.54
N LEU A 522 -21.41 -8.38 19.41
CA LEU A 522 -22.82 -8.46 19.09
C LEU A 522 -23.18 -9.86 18.59
N SER A 523 -24.14 -10.53 19.25
CA SER A 523 -24.63 -11.86 18.84
C SER A 523 -25.11 -11.90 17.39
N ASP A 524 -25.70 -10.80 16.92
CA ASP A 524 -26.20 -10.67 15.56
C ASP A 524 -25.06 -10.67 14.53
N VAL A 525 -23.92 -10.05 14.88
CA VAL A 525 -22.72 -10.06 14.03
C VAL A 525 -22.20 -11.48 13.91
N GLN A 526 -22.03 -12.19 15.04
CA GLN A 526 -21.58 -13.59 15.02
C GLN A 526 -22.52 -14.47 14.18
N SER A 527 -23.84 -14.26 14.32
CA SER A 527 -24.85 -14.99 13.54
C SER A 527 -24.76 -14.72 12.03
N ILE A 528 -24.41 -13.50 11.62
CA ILE A 528 -24.19 -13.15 10.20
C ILE A 528 -23.05 -13.98 9.59
N PHE A 529 -21.98 -14.22 10.35
CA PHE A 529 -20.84 -15.05 9.93
C PHE A 529 -21.09 -16.55 10.12
N GLY A 530 -22.23 -16.94 10.70
CA GLY A 530 -22.65 -18.32 10.89
C GLY A 530 -22.21 -18.93 12.21
N HIS A 531 -21.83 -18.13 13.20
CA HIS A 531 -21.38 -18.57 14.51
C HIS A 531 -22.48 -18.36 15.55
N THR A 532 -22.74 -19.37 16.39
CA THR A 532 -23.78 -19.31 17.43
C THR A 532 -23.37 -20.10 18.68
N GLY A 533 -23.96 -19.74 19.83
CA GLY A 533 -23.71 -20.44 21.10
C GLY A 533 -22.25 -20.36 21.56
N ASP A 534 -21.78 -21.40 22.24
CA ASP A 534 -20.43 -21.48 22.82
C ASP A 534 -19.31 -21.27 21.78
N GLU A 535 -19.54 -21.68 20.52
CA GLU A 535 -18.57 -21.44 19.44
C GLU A 535 -18.39 -19.94 19.14
N ALA A 536 -19.46 -19.14 19.19
CA ALA A 536 -19.37 -17.70 18.99
C ALA A 536 -18.58 -17.03 20.13
N ASP A 537 -18.79 -17.47 21.37
CA ASP A 537 -18.06 -16.97 22.53
C ASP A 537 -16.56 -17.28 22.44
N ASP A 538 -16.20 -18.49 21.99
CA ASP A 538 -14.81 -18.89 21.73
C ASP A 538 -14.17 -18.03 20.62
N ILE A 539 -14.89 -17.77 19.53
CA ILE A 539 -14.40 -16.93 18.42
C ILE A 539 -14.17 -15.49 18.87
N ILE A 540 -15.09 -14.93 19.67
CA ILE A 540 -14.93 -13.60 20.28
C ILE A 540 -13.68 -13.60 21.17
N TYR A 541 -13.54 -14.60 22.05
CA TYR A 541 -12.39 -14.71 22.95
C TYR A 541 -11.07 -14.76 22.17
N ILE A 542 -11.01 -15.56 21.11
CA ILE A 542 -9.81 -15.66 20.26
C ILE A 542 -9.56 -14.37 19.49
N ASN A 543 -10.58 -13.63 19.05
CA ASN A 543 -10.38 -12.34 18.41
C ASN A 543 -9.68 -11.34 19.36
N TRP A 544 -10.19 -11.22 20.58
CA TRP A 544 -9.59 -10.37 21.62
C TRP A 544 -8.19 -10.84 22.01
N LEU A 545 -7.99 -12.15 22.18
CA LEU A 545 -6.70 -12.73 22.53
C LEU A 545 -5.66 -12.48 21.42
N ASN A 546 -6.06 -12.60 20.15
CA ASN A 546 -5.22 -12.29 19.01
C ASN A 546 -4.80 -10.82 19.01
N MET A 547 -5.73 -9.90 19.27
CA MET A 547 -5.44 -8.46 19.34
C MET A 547 -4.41 -8.11 20.42
N VAL A 548 -4.58 -8.60 21.65
CA VAL A 548 -3.61 -8.31 22.73
C VAL A 548 -2.26 -8.99 22.50
N ARG A 549 -2.24 -10.18 21.89
CA ARG A 549 -1.00 -10.84 21.47
C ARG A 549 -0.31 -10.03 20.38
N ALA A 550 -1.05 -9.55 19.37
CA ALA A 550 -0.53 -8.71 18.30
C ALA A 550 0.06 -7.40 18.86
N GLY A 551 -0.58 -6.77 19.84
CA GLY A 551 -0.03 -5.58 20.51
C GLY A 551 1.31 -5.82 21.22
N LEU A 552 1.54 -7.02 21.77
CA LEU A 552 2.86 -7.39 22.33
C LEU A 552 3.89 -7.65 21.22
N LEU A 553 3.49 -8.35 20.15
CA LEU A 553 4.35 -8.62 18.99
C LEU A 553 4.75 -7.33 18.26
N ALA A 554 3.87 -6.33 18.25
CA ALA A 554 4.07 -5.05 17.58
C ALA A 554 5.33 -4.31 18.09
N LEU A 555 5.79 -4.58 19.32
CA LEU A 555 7.04 -4.01 19.84
C LEU A 555 8.27 -4.30 18.97
N GLU A 556 8.23 -5.33 18.10
CA GLU A 556 9.26 -5.58 17.07
C GLU A 556 9.39 -4.40 16.08
N PHE A 557 8.30 -3.68 15.80
CA PHE A 557 8.22 -2.58 14.84
C PHE A 557 8.42 -1.20 15.46
N TYR A 558 8.66 -1.13 16.76
CA TYR A 558 9.07 0.11 17.43
C TYR A 558 10.60 0.26 17.39
N SER A 559 11.09 1.46 17.09
CA SER A 559 12.51 1.83 17.14
C SER A 559 12.78 2.63 18.43
N PRO A 560 13.43 2.05 19.46
CA PRO A 560 13.75 2.81 20.68
C PRO A 560 14.69 3.99 20.43
N GLU A 561 15.61 3.87 19.47
CA GLU A 561 16.63 4.87 19.17
C GLU A 561 16.04 6.16 18.58
N THR A 562 15.05 6.02 17.69
CA THR A 562 14.36 7.13 17.02
C THR A 562 13.03 7.48 17.68
N SER A 563 12.57 6.66 18.64
CA SER A 563 11.25 6.75 19.27
C SER A 563 10.11 6.78 18.24
N SER A 564 10.22 5.96 17.20
CA SER A 564 9.26 5.90 16.09
C SER A 564 8.70 4.49 15.91
N TRP A 565 7.44 4.43 15.48
CA TRP A 565 6.83 3.20 14.96
C TRP A 565 7.09 3.08 13.48
N ARG A 566 7.40 1.87 13.03
CA ARG A 566 7.65 1.54 11.61
C ARG A 566 6.50 0.76 10.97
N GLN A 567 5.53 0.32 11.78
CA GLN A 567 4.28 -0.35 11.39
C GLN A 567 3.27 -0.25 12.52
#